data_AF-A0AAV5YRS9-F1
#
_entry.id   AF-A0AAV5YRS9-F1
#
_cell.length_a   1.000
_cell.length_b   1.000
_cell.length_c   1.000
_cell.angle_alpha   90.00
_cell.angle_beta   90.00
_cell.angle_gamma   90.00
#
_symmetry.space_group_name_H-M   'P 1'
#
loop_
_entity.id
_entity.type
_entity.pdbx_description
1 polymer ?
#
loop_
_entity_poly.entity_id
_entity_poly.type
_entity_poly.pdbx_seq_one_letter_code
_entity_poly.pdbx_strand_id
1 'polypeptide(L)' 'MTAAPTLDQRSRQVLLSVIAEYVETGEPVGSRAIARRHIRGLSPATIRNAMADLEEMGYLVQPHTSAGRVP' A
#
# COMPACT_ATOMS: atom_id res chain seq x y z
N MET A 1 -17.44 17.26 -8.79
CA MET A 1 -16.45 17.40 -7.70
C MET A 1 -16.31 16.03 -7.07
N THR A 2 -15.31 15.24 -7.46
CA THR A 2 -15.11 13.90 -6.89
C THR A 2 -14.47 14.08 -5.52
N ALA A 3 -15.26 13.87 -4.46
CA ALA A 3 -14.70 13.82 -3.11
C ALA A 3 -13.66 12.68 -3.10
N ALA A 4 -12.41 13.01 -2.79
CA ALA A 4 -11.41 11.98 -2.56
C ALA A 4 -11.96 11.03 -1.48
N PRO A 5 -11.96 9.71 -1.70
CA PRO A 5 -12.47 8.77 -0.71
C PRO A 5 -11.76 9.03 0.63
N THR A 6 -12.54 9.08 1.72
CA THR A 6 -12.02 9.36 3.05
C THR A 6 -11.01 8.29 3.43
N LEU A 7 -9.73 8.61 3.31
CA LEU A 7 -8.63 7.76 3.72
C LEU A 7 -8.64 7.63 5.24
N ASP A 8 -8.91 6.43 5.74
CA ASP A 8 -8.75 6.14 7.15
C ASP A 8 -7.26 6.24 7.54
N GLN A 9 -7.00 6.43 8.84
CA GLN A 9 -5.63 6.62 9.33
C GLN A 9 -4.71 5.45 8.95
N ARG A 10 -5.26 4.23 8.91
CA ARG A 10 -4.50 3.03 8.57
C ARG A 10 -4.14 3.00 7.09
N SER A 11 -5.08 3.21 6.18
CA SER A 11 -4.80 3.22 4.73
C SER A 11 -3.86 4.34 4.37
N ARG A 12 -3.99 5.51 5.01
CA ARG A 12 -3.01 6.60 4.85
C ARG A 12 -1.61 6.17 5.27
N GLN A 13 -1.46 5.49 6.41
CA GLN A 13 -0.16 5.01 6.88
C GLN A 13 0.42 3.95 5.93
N VAL A 14 -0.42 3.02 5.46
CA VAL A 14 -0.01 2.00 4.48
C VAL A 14 0.42 2.65 3.17
N LEU A 15 -0.35 3.60 2.64
CA LEU A 15 -0.05 4.32 1.41
C LEU A 15 1.30 5.06 1.51
N LEU A 16 1.52 5.82 2.58
CA LEU A 16 2.80 6.51 2.80
C LEU A 16 3.98 5.56 2.90
N SER A 17 3.78 4.41 3.56
CA SER A 17 4.82 3.38 3.68
C SER A 17 5.16 2.76 2.32
N VAL A 18 4.15 2.52 1.48
CA VAL A 18 4.32 2.00 0.12
C VAL A 18 5.05 3.01 -0.77
N ILE A 19 4.66 4.29 -0.70
CA ILE A 19 5.35 5.37 -1.42
C ILE A 19 6.82 5.47 -0.99
N ALA A 20 7.10 5.48 0.31
CA ALA A 20 8.47 5.56 0.81
C ALA A 20 9.33 4.39 0.33
N GLU A 21 8.82 3.16 0.43
CA GLU A 21 9.53 1.96 -0.05
C GLU A 21 9.76 1.99 -1.57
N TYR A 22 8.76 2.43 -2.34
CA TYR A 22 8.86 2.52 -3.79
C TYR A 22 9.88 3.59 -4.22
N VAL A 23 9.91 4.74 -3.54
CA VAL A 23 10.90 5.81 -3.81
C VAL A 23 12.32 5.36 -3.45
N GLU A 24 12.49 4.54 -2.40
CA GLU A 24 13.80 4.01 -2.01
C GLU A 24 14.33 2.93 -2.98
N THR A 25 13.46 2.02 -3.41
CA THR A 25 13.86 0.79 -4.13
C THR A 25 13.61 0.85 -5.63
N GLY A 26 12.60 1.61 -6.07
CA GLY A 26 12.07 1.57 -7.44
C GLY A 26 11.35 0.28 -7.80
N GLU A 27 11.09 -0.61 -6.83
CA GLU A 27 10.48 -1.93 -7.06
C GLU A 27 9.04 -2.01 -6.53
N PRO A 28 8.18 -2.83 -7.15
CA PRO A 28 6.82 -3.08 -6.66
C PRO A 28 6.81 -3.57 -5.21
N VAL A 29 6.02 -2.91 -4.36
CA VAL A 29 6.09 -3.11 -2.92
C VAL A 29 5.08 -4.15 -2.45
N GLY A 30 5.59 -5.18 -1.76
CA GLY A 30 4.76 -6.24 -1.18
C GLY A 30 4.36 -5.97 0.26
N SER A 31 3.21 -6.51 0.69
CA SER A 31 2.70 -6.33 2.06
C SER A 31 3.66 -6.87 3.14
N ARG A 32 4.46 -7.90 2.82
CA ARG A 32 5.50 -8.43 3.72
C ARG A 32 6.68 -7.47 3.93
N ALA A 33 7.02 -6.65 2.93
CA ALA A 33 8.08 -5.66 3.06
C ALA A 33 7.62 -4.55 4.01
N ILE A 34 6.40 -4.03 3.80
CA ILE A 34 5.77 -3.02 4.65
C ILE A 34 5.62 -3.49 6.10
N ALA A 35 5.14 -4.72 6.31
CA ALA A 35 4.95 -5.28 7.65
C ALA A 35 6.27 -5.39 8.43
N ARG A 36 7.40 -5.58 7.74
CA ARG A 36 8.72 -5.70 8.37
C ARG A 36 9.42 -4.36 8.57
N ARG A 37 9.36 -3.48 7.58
CA ARG A 37 10.15 -2.24 7.54
C ARG A 37 9.41 -1.04 8.14
N HIS A 38 8.10 -0.92 7.91
CA HIS A 38 7.37 0.32 8.17
C HIS A 38 6.31 0.23 9.27
N ILE A 39 5.59 -0.90 9.38
CA ILE A 39 4.46 -1.00 10.32
C ILE A 39 4.58 -2.23 11.22
N ARG A 40 5.18 -2.05 12.40
CA ARG A 40 5.21 -3.08 13.45
C ARG A 40 3.81 -3.22 14.06
N GLY A 41 3.27 -4.44 14.07
CA GLY A 41 1.97 -4.77 14.67
C GLY A 41 0.83 -5.01 13.68
N LEU A 42 1.02 -4.73 12.38
CA LEU A 42 0.08 -5.16 11.34
C LEU A 42 0.56 -6.45 10.69
N SER A 43 -0.38 -7.39 10.51
CA SER A 43 -0.09 -8.60 9.76
C SER A 43 0.04 -8.29 8.26
N PRO A 44 0.85 -9.07 7.51
CA PRO A 44 0.91 -8.94 6.05
C PRO A 44 -0.45 -9.09 5.35
N ALA A 45 -1.39 -9.82 5.96
CA ALA A 45 -2.76 -9.97 5.46
C ALA A 45 -3.55 -8.65 5.61
N THR A 46 -3.46 -8.01 6.78
CA THR A 46 -4.10 -6.72 7.02
C THR A 46 -3.59 -5.64 6.07
N ILE A 47 -2.28 -5.60 5.83
CA ILE A 47 -1.67 -4.66 4.88
C ILE A 47 -2.10 -4.98 3.45
N ARG A 48 -2.18 -6.26 3.06
CA ARG A 48 -2.66 -6.65 1.72
C ARG A 48 -4.08 -6.18 1.47
N ASN A 49 -4.96 -6.26 2.47
CA ASN A 49 -6.35 -5.78 2.37
C ASN A 49 -6.38 -4.26 2.22
N ALA A 50 -5.67 -3.51 3.08
CA ALA A 50 -5.60 -2.06 2.96
C ALA A 50 -5.01 -1.60 1.61
N MET A 51 -3.99 -2.30 1.12
CA MET A 51 -3.43 -2.04 -0.21
C MET A 51 -4.40 -2.42 -1.35
N ALA A 52 -5.36 -3.32 -1.14
CA ALA A 52 -6.41 -3.63 -2.11
C ALA A 52 -7.47 -2.53 -2.13
N ASP A 53 -7.88 -2.05 -0.95
CA ASP A 53 -8.79 -0.91 -0.84
C ASP A 53 -8.19 0.34 -1.50
N LEU A 54 -6.89 0.58 -1.29
CA LEU A 54 -6.15 1.67 -1.95
C LEU A 54 -6.07 1.51 -3.47
N GLU A 55 -6.01 0.27 -3.97
CA GLU A 55 -6.02 -0.02 -5.40
C GLU A 55 -7.41 0.23 -6.02
N GLU A 56 -8.48 -0.20 -5.36
CA GLU A 56 -9.86 0.12 -5.76
C GLU A 56 -10.14 1.63 -5.77
N MET A 57 -9.52 2.37 -4.84
CA MET A 57 -9.58 3.84 -4.79
C MET A 57 -8.71 4.54 -5.83
N GLY A 58 -7.85 3.80 -6.56
CA GLY A 58 -6.96 4.35 -7.58
C GLY A 58 -5.67 5.00 -7.05
N TYR A 59 -5.29 4.75 -5.79
CA TYR A 59 -4.02 5.20 -5.21
C TYR A 59 -2.86 4.24 -5.44
N LEU A 60 -3.14 2.97 -5.72
CA LEU A 60 -2.14 1.95 -6.00
C LEU A 60 -2.54 1.17 -7.25
N VAL A 61 -1.57 0.59 -7.94
CA VAL A 61 -1.78 -0.32 -9.08
C VAL A 61 -0.98 -1.59 -8.89
N GLN A 62 -1.58 -2.74 -9.23
CA GLN A 62 -0.86 -4.00 -9.37
C GLN A 62 -0.42 -4.20 -10.84
N PRO A 63 0.89 -4.06 -11.18
CA PRO A 63 1.35 -4.20 -12.56
C PRO A 63 1.21 -5.64 -13.09
N HIS A 64 1.35 -6.64 -12.21
CA HIS A 64 1.18 -8.07 -12.54
C HIS A 64 0.56 -8.82 -11.37
N THR A 65 -0.19 -9.88 -11.66
CA THR A 65 -0.93 -10.68 -10.67
C THR A 65 -0.07 -11.24 -9.51
N SER A 66 1.23 -11.42 -9.74
CA SER A 66 2.22 -11.88 -8.76
C SER A 66 3.12 -10.77 -8.19
N ALA A 67 3.12 -9.59 -8.79
CA ALA A 67 3.95 -8.46 -8.36
C ALA A 67 3.30 -7.76 -7.16
N GLY A 68 4.12 -7.03 -6.39
CA GLY A 68 3.65 -6.09 -5.38
C GLY A 68 2.79 -4.97 -5.99
N ARG A 69 2.50 -3.93 -5.21
CA ARG A 69 1.79 -2.75 -5.72
C ARG A 69 2.73 -1.57 -5.82
N VAL A 70 2.46 -0.72 -6.80
CA VAL A 70 3.13 0.56 -6.99
C VAL A 70 2.13 1.68 -6.73
N PRO A 71 2.56 2.81 -6.12
CA PRO A 71 1.77 4.04 -6.11
C PRO A 71 1.57 4.61 -7.51
#